data_AF-A0A833JBM3-F1
#
_entry.id   AF-A0A833JBM3-F1
#
_cell.length_a   1.000
_cell.length_b   1.000
_cell.length_c   1.000
_cell.angle_alpha   90.00
_cell.angle_beta   90.00
_cell.angle_gamma   90.00
#
_symmetry.space_group_name_H-M   'P 1'
#
loop_
_entity.id
_entity.type
_entity.pdbx_description
1 polymer ?
#
loop_
_entity_poly.entity_id
_entity_poly.type
_entity_poly.pdbx_seq_one_letter_code
_entity_poly.pdbx_strand_id
1 'polypeptide(L)'
;MRCFKFKIKISIYLILISFVASAKENDENSNRFIITNGYFENTFNSNEGMSSFPMSIYETYDWGFRKISLDGNGVGRFFSWFLSALFQVAYLDPTYLNLTYHEFGHATRMRSFGASNVFYYVDGNFTVTANSYFSLVINRASYPSQSAATSGSIPAQNSSTENSLIVTAGGMNNEILLSKNIAEKIYDRGGSVPDFAFYFMNKFGPYSYSKINPNEFQGGDPDKIETYYANLGKNISRTDFQQAYLFSMLASGTFYSLLWGDLKYIGTGEHNISTLEIFNFSLPDFSAFINPRGLSMETMLHYRVNKNISLGLAYETVYKGDSYNQVSPQIRLSSKVNGGLFRKISAKPQLVMGFSNGLDLGGSILCEAEAETVGVFLKYTYYNKNNLYGERNIPFIDKPHEVLGGIYFNMR
;
A
#
# COMPACT_ATOMS: atom_id res chain seq x y z
N MET A 1 -46.80 3.26 -4.41
CA MET A 1 -46.69 4.16 -5.59
C MET A 1 -45.70 5.33 -5.46
N ARG A 2 -45.46 5.92 -4.27
CA ARG A 2 -44.50 7.05 -4.11
C ARG A 2 -43.01 6.65 -4.28
N CYS A 3 -42.59 5.46 -3.83
CA CYS A 3 -41.20 4.98 -4.02
C CYS A 3 -40.86 4.60 -5.48
N PHE A 4 -41.83 4.19 -6.28
CA PHE A 4 -41.61 3.84 -7.69
C PHE A 4 -41.36 5.08 -8.55
N LYS A 5 -42.12 6.17 -8.29
CA LYS A 5 -41.90 7.47 -8.93
C LYS A 5 -40.57 8.12 -8.53
N PHE A 6 -40.06 7.85 -7.32
CA PHE A 6 -38.75 8.32 -6.88
C PHE A 6 -37.58 7.59 -7.58
N LYS A 7 -37.67 6.25 -7.69
CA LYS A 7 -36.69 5.44 -8.43
C LYS A 7 -36.64 5.80 -9.91
N ILE A 8 -37.80 5.98 -10.56
CA ILE A 8 -37.86 6.42 -11.96
C ILE A 8 -37.28 7.83 -12.14
N LYS A 9 -37.52 8.76 -11.21
CA LYS A 9 -36.93 10.11 -11.29
C LYS A 9 -35.41 10.08 -11.14
N ILE A 10 -34.85 9.25 -10.24
CA ILE A 10 -33.40 9.06 -10.12
C ILE A 10 -32.83 8.40 -11.38
N SER A 11 -33.46 7.36 -11.91
CA SER A 11 -33.02 6.71 -13.14
C SER A 11 -33.09 7.65 -14.34
N ILE A 12 -34.14 8.48 -14.46
CA ILE A 12 -34.25 9.49 -15.51
C ILE A 12 -33.23 10.61 -15.31
N TYR A 13 -32.92 11.03 -14.08
CA TYR A 13 -31.85 11.99 -13.81
C TYR A 13 -30.46 11.41 -14.13
N LEU A 14 -30.20 10.15 -13.78
CA LEU A 14 -28.97 9.43 -14.14
C LEU A 14 -28.83 9.28 -15.66
N ILE A 15 -29.93 9.01 -16.37
CA ILE A 15 -29.99 8.93 -17.83
C ILE A 15 -29.82 10.31 -18.47
N LEU A 16 -30.42 11.37 -17.92
CA LEU A 16 -30.27 12.75 -18.44
C LEU A 16 -28.88 13.34 -18.19
N ILE A 17 -28.22 12.99 -17.07
CA ILE A 17 -26.83 13.36 -16.80
C ILE A 17 -25.87 12.64 -17.75
N SER A 18 -26.22 11.44 -18.22
CA SER A 18 -25.37 10.67 -19.15
C SER A 18 -25.42 11.15 -20.60
N PHE A 19 -26.29 12.10 -20.96
CA PHE A 19 -26.37 12.62 -22.34
C PHE A 19 -25.49 13.86 -22.62
N VAL A 20 -24.80 14.45 -21.63
CA VAL A 20 -23.91 15.62 -21.85
C VAL A 20 -22.55 15.49 -21.11
N ALA A 21 -22.25 14.32 -20.54
CA ALA A 21 -21.05 14.13 -19.74
C ALA A 21 -20.02 13.27 -20.48
N SER A 22 -18.97 13.92 -20.99
CA SER A 22 -17.76 13.24 -21.44
C SER A 22 -16.67 13.49 -20.43
N ALA A 23 -15.86 12.47 -20.15
CA ALA A 23 -14.68 12.62 -19.32
C ALA A 23 -13.70 13.59 -19.99
N LYS A 24 -13.08 14.46 -19.19
CA LYS A 24 -12.01 15.32 -19.66
C LYS A 24 -10.70 14.54 -19.54
N GLU A 25 -10.41 13.74 -20.57
CA GLU A 25 -9.19 12.95 -20.61
C GLU A 25 -7.96 13.88 -20.64
N ASN A 26 -7.03 13.65 -19.71
CA ASN A 26 -5.70 14.25 -19.72
C ASN A 26 -4.68 13.14 -19.98
N ASP A 27 -3.87 13.29 -21.03
CA ASP A 27 -2.92 12.29 -21.57
C ASP A 27 -1.71 11.96 -20.66
N GLU A 28 -1.62 12.52 -19.45
CA GLU A 28 -0.33 12.64 -18.76
C GLU A 28 0.04 11.48 -17.82
N ASN A 29 -0.90 10.62 -17.41
CA ASN A 29 -0.62 9.61 -16.39
C ASN A 29 -0.49 8.19 -16.95
N SER A 30 0.64 7.55 -16.67
CA SER A 30 0.92 6.15 -17.00
C SER A 30 0.39 5.24 -15.89
N ASN A 31 -0.91 4.99 -15.85
CA ASN A 31 -1.44 3.89 -15.04
C ASN A 31 -0.87 2.58 -15.57
N ARG A 32 -0.52 1.65 -14.69
CA ARG A 32 0.17 0.41 -15.01
C ARG A 32 -0.57 -0.80 -14.47
N PHE A 33 -0.66 -1.83 -15.30
CA PHE A 33 -1.00 -3.18 -14.86
C PHE A 33 0.26 -4.04 -14.88
N ILE A 34 0.61 -4.67 -13.76
CA ILE A 34 1.89 -5.38 -13.57
C ILE A 34 1.67 -6.89 -13.49
N ILE A 35 2.54 -7.65 -14.17
CA ILE A 35 2.70 -9.08 -14.00
C ILE A 35 4.14 -9.34 -13.58
N THR A 36 4.33 -10.01 -12.44
CA THR A 36 5.64 -10.21 -11.83
C THR A 36 5.78 -11.63 -11.29
N ASN A 37 7.03 -12.12 -11.20
CA ASN A 37 7.33 -13.35 -10.49
C ASN A 37 7.00 -13.26 -8.98
N GLY A 38 6.87 -12.04 -8.43
CA GLY A 38 6.39 -11.80 -7.07
C GLY A 38 4.95 -12.26 -6.79
N TYR A 39 4.23 -12.80 -7.77
CA TYR A 39 2.91 -13.40 -7.60
C TYR A 39 2.98 -14.89 -7.21
N PHE A 40 4.14 -15.54 -7.33
CA PHE A 40 4.30 -16.96 -7.04
C PHE A 40 4.63 -17.23 -5.56
N GLU A 41 3.58 -17.27 -4.73
CA GLU A 41 3.68 -17.42 -3.26
C GLU A 41 4.56 -18.57 -2.77
N ASN A 42 4.58 -19.68 -3.51
CA ASN A 42 5.25 -20.92 -3.09
C ASN A 42 6.76 -20.93 -3.40
N THR A 43 7.28 -19.89 -4.05
CA THR A 43 8.68 -19.85 -4.48
C THR A 43 9.50 -18.96 -3.58
N PHE A 44 9.39 -17.63 -3.63
CA PHE A 44 10.10 -16.70 -2.71
C PHE A 44 9.42 -15.32 -2.69
N ASN A 45 8.43 -15.09 -1.83
CA ASN A 45 7.65 -13.85 -1.85
C ASN A 45 7.81 -12.98 -0.59
N SER A 46 8.36 -11.79 -0.77
CA SER A 46 8.29 -10.70 0.20
C SER A 46 6.92 -10.00 0.16
N ASN A 47 6.68 -9.13 1.14
CA ASN A 47 5.56 -8.20 1.10
C ASN A 47 5.63 -7.25 -0.11
N GLU A 48 6.84 -6.85 -0.50
CA GLU A 48 7.12 -6.03 -1.69
C GLU A 48 6.75 -6.74 -2.99
N GLY A 49 7.05 -8.04 -3.10
CA GLY A 49 6.77 -8.85 -4.29
C GLY A 49 5.29 -8.88 -4.67
N MET A 50 4.42 -9.08 -3.68
CA MET A 50 2.96 -9.10 -3.92
C MET A 50 2.35 -7.71 -4.00
N SER A 51 2.99 -6.67 -3.46
CA SER A 51 2.45 -5.30 -3.43
C SER A 51 2.10 -4.74 -4.82
N SER A 52 2.73 -5.28 -5.88
CA SER A 52 2.44 -4.92 -7.28
C SER A 52 1.01 -5.28 -7.70
N PHE A 53 0.40 -6.31 -7.10
CA PHE A 53 -0.96 -6.73 -7.44
C PHE A 53 -2.03 -5.75 -6.99
N PRO A 54 -2.15 -5.39 -5.69
CA PRO A 54 -3.13 -4.41 -5.28
C PRO A 54 -2.90 -3.05 -5.95
N MET A 55 -1.63 -2.64 -6.15
CA MET A 55 -1.30 -1.45 -6.95
C MET A 55 -1.82 -1.53 -8.40
N SER A 56 -1.74 -2.71 -9.05
CA SER A 56 -2.24 -2.88 -10.42
C SER A 56 -3.77 -2.80 -10.52
N ILE A 57 -4.51 -3.35 -9.55
CA ILE A 57 -5.98 -3.24 -9.52
C ILE A 57 -6.36 -1.77 -9.33
N TYR A 58 -5.69 -1.12 -8.38
CA TYR A 58 -5.84 0.29 -8.08
C TYR A 58 -5.58 1.19 -9.31
N GLU A 59 -4.48 0.99 -10.04
CA GLU A 59 -4.18 1.79 -11.24
C GLU A 59 -5.14 1.49 -12.40
N THR A 60 -5.62 0.24 -12.50
CA THR A 60 -6.70 -0.12 -13.44
C THR A 60 -8.01 0.59 -13.10
N TYR A 61 -8.33 0.67 -11.80
CA TYR A 61 -9.51 1.38 -11.32
C TYR A 61 -9.41 2.87 -11.65
N ASP A 62 -8.25 3.49 -11.43
CA ASP A 62 -8.02 4.89 -11.80
C ASP A 62 -8.19 5.13 -13.30
N TRP A 63 -7.59 4.27 -14.13
CA TRP A 63 -7.78 4.34 -15.58
C TRP A 63 -9.26 4.26 -15.95
N GLY A 64 -10.02 3.34 -15.36
CA GLY A 64 -11.46 3.24 -15.57
C GLY A 64 -12.22 4.50 -15.17
N PHE A 65 -11.93 5.05 -13.97
CA PHE A 65 -12.55 6.29 -13.48
C PHE A 65 -12.38 7.44 -14.47
N ARG A 66 -11.16 7.62 -15.00
CA ARG A 66 -10.84 8.67 -15.99
C ARG A 66 -11.59 8.53 -17.31
N LYS A 67 -12.07 7.34 -17.67
CA LYS A 67 -12.84 7.11 -18.90
C LYS A 67 -14.34 7.33 -18.71
N ILE A 68 -14.85 7.15 -17.49
CA ILE A 68 -16.30 7.14 -17.21
C ILE A 68 -16.77 8.30 -16.31
N SER A 69 -15.87 9.17 -15.88
CA SER A 69 -16.19 10.31 -15.02
C SER A 69 -17.09 11.34 -15.71
N LEU A 70 -17.96 11.96 -14.92
CA LEU A 70 -18.96 12.92 -15.36
C LEU A 70 -18.42 14.34 -15.25
N ASP A 71 -17.51 14.73 -16.14
CA ASP A 71 -16.74 15.97 -15.97
C ASP A 71 -17.40 17.24 -16.52
N GLY A 72 -18.59 17.11 -17.11
CA GLY A 72 -19.27 18.20 -17.82
C GLY A 72 -19.65 19.40 -16.96
N ASN A 73 -19.77 19.24 -15.63
CA ASN A 73 -19.99 20.34 -14.68
C ASN A 73 -19.58 19.92 -13.26
N GLY A 74 -19.51 20.90 -12.34
CA GLY A 74 -19.10 20.66 -10.94
C GLY A 74 -19.96 19.66 -10.17
N VAL A 75 -21.27 19.59 -10.45
CA VAL A 75 -22.17 18.63 -9.82
C VAL A 75 -21.87 17.21 -10.31
N GLY A 76 -21.67 17.03 -11.62
CA GLY A 76 -21.26 15.74 -12.20
C GLY A 76 -19.95 15.25 -11.60
N ARG A 77 -18.95 16.14 -11.50
CA ARG A 77 -17.63 15.81 -10.90
C ARG A 77 -17.75 15.40 -9.45
N PHE A 78 -18.54 16.12 -8.66
CA PHE A 78 -18.82 15.73 -7.27
C PHE A 78 -19.47 14.34 -7.19
N PHE A 79 -20.46 14.05 -8.05
CA PHE A 79 -21.08 12.72 -8.09
C PHE A 79 -20.09 11.62 -8.49
N SER A 80 -19.24 11.85 -9.48
CA SER A 80 -18.20 10.89 -9.88
C SER A 80 -17.22 10.63 -8.73
N TRP A 81 -16.67 11.68 -8.12
CA TRP A 81 -15.80 11.57 -6.96
C TRP A 81 -16.48 10.80 -5.82
N PHE A 82 -17.70 11.19 -5.44
CA PHE A 82 -18.43 10.61 -4.31
C PHE A 82 -18.79 9.14 -4.55
N LEU A 83 -19.34 8.81 -5.72
CA LEU A 83 -19.71 7.43 -6.05
C LEU A 83 -18.47 6.54 -6.21
N SER A 84 -17.38 7.09 -6.75
CA SER A 84 -16.11 6.38 -6.83
C SER A 84 -15.57 6.07 -5.45
N ALA A 85 -15.45 7.06 -4.56
CA ALA A 85 -14.99 6.86 -3.19
C ALA A 85 -15.89 5.88 -2.42
N LEU A 86 -17.21 6.00 -2.56
CA LEU A 86 -18.15 5.07 -1.93
C LEU A 86 -17.97 3.64 -2.42
N PHE A 87 -17.84 3.42 -3.74
CA PHE A 87 -17.60 2.09 -4.30
C PHE A 87 -16.27 1.51 -3.83
N GLN A 88 -15.23 2.35 -3.78
CA GLN A 88 -13.91 1.93 -3.30
C GLN A 88 -13.98 1.46 -1.84
N VAL A 89 -14.50 2.31 -0.95
CA VAL A 89 -14.55 2.05 0.49
C VAL A 89 -15.51 0.92 0.85
N ALA A 90 -16.68 0.87 0.21
CA ALA A 90 -17.73 -0.08 0.59
C ALA A 90 -17.58 -1.46 -0.08
N TYR A 91 -16.81 -1.55 -1.17
CA TYR A 91 -16.72 -2.78 -1.96
C TYR A 91 -15.30 -3.12 -2.37
N LEU A 92 -14.65 -2.30 -3.19
CA LEU A 92 -13.40 -2.69 -3.85
C LEU A 92 -12.25 -2.96 -2.87
N ASP A 93 -12.02 -2.02 -1.94
CA ASP A 93 -10.93 -2.08 -0.98
C ASP A 93 -11.10 -3.23 0.05
N PRO A 94 -12.24 -3.35 0.78
CA PRO A 94 -12.42 -4.46 1.72
C PRO A 94 -12.55 -5.82 1.04
N THR A 95 -13.00 -5.88 -0.23
CA THR A 95 -13.18 -7.17 -0.91
C THR A 95 -11.88 -7.68 -1.52
N TYR A 96 -11.14 -6.83 -2.23
CA TYR A 96 -10.06 -7.29 -3.10
C TYR A 96 -8.66 -6.83 -2.70
N LEU A 97 -8.52 -5.72 -1.98
CA LEU A 97 -7.22 -5.04 -1.81
C LEU A 97 -6.70 -5.05 -0.38
N ASN A 98 -7.23 -4.17 0.47
CA ASN A 98 -6.68 -3.93 1.80
C ASN A 98 -6.71 -5.20 2.65
N LEU A 99 -7.89 -5.81 2.81
CA LEU A 99 -8.04 -6.98 3.68
C LEU A 99 -7.29 -8.21 3.16
N THR A 100 -7.27 -8.46 1.85
CA THR A 100 -6.51 -9.58 1.30
C THR A 100 -5.01 -9.38 1.48
N TYR A 101 -4.52 -8.15 1.28
CA TYR A 101 -3.11 -7.81 1.41
C TYR A 101 -2.66 -7.75 2.87
N HIS A 102 -3.57 -7.41 3.78
CA HIS A 102 -3.42 -7.57 5.23
C HIS A 102 -3.18 -9.04 5.58
N GLU A 103 -4.06 -9.94 5.15
CA GLU A 103 -3.90 -11.38 5.38
C GLU A 103 -2.60 -11.94 4.78
N PHE A 104 -2.25 -11.47 3.58
CA PHE A 104 -0.97 -11.81 2.97
C PHE A 104 0.22 -11.40 3.85
N GLY A 105 0.12 -10.29 4.58
CA GLY A 105 1.14 -9.84 5.53
C GLY A 105 1.43 -10.88 6.61
N HIS A 106 0.39 -11.44 7.25
CA HIS A 106 0.59 -12.54 8.21
C HIS A 106 1.21 -13.76 7.54
N ALA A 107 0.71 -14.12 6.36
CA ALA A 107 1.15 -15.31 5.64
C ALA A 107 2.63 -15.24 5.27
N THR A 108 3.11 -14.12 4.73
CA THR A 108 4.54 -13.98 4.40
C THR A 108 5.41 -14.04 5.64
N ARG A 109 4.98 -13.43 6.75
CA ARG A 109 5.76 -13.49 7.99
C ARG A 109 5.82 -14.92 8.53
N MET A 110 4.70 -15.66 8.56
CA MET A 110 4.69 -17.07 8.95
C MET A 110 5.64 -17.91 8.08
N ARG A 111 5.59 -17.72 6.75
CA ARG A 111 6.50 -18.39 5.80
C ARG A 111 7.96 -18.01 6.04
N SER A 112 8.23 -16.75 6.36
CA SER A 112 9.60 -16.27 6.62
C SER A 112 10.27 -16.96 7.82
N PHE A 113 9.46 -17.41 8.79
CA PHE A 113 9.87 -18.21 9.94
C PHE A 113 9.77 -19.73 9.71
N GLY A 114 9.50 -20.18 8.49
CA GLY A 114 9.52 -21.60 8.11
C GLY A 114 8.21 -22.36 8.26
N ALA A 115 7.07 -21.67 8.37
CA ALA A 115 5.76 -22.33 8.30
C ALA A 115 5.57 -22.98 6.91
N SER A 116 5.41 -24.30 6.88
CA SER A 116 5.23 -25.07 5.64
C SER A 116 3.79 -25.03 5.11
N ASN A 117 2.82 -24.90 6.00
CA ASN A 117 1.39 -24.82 5.68
C ASN A 117 0.81 -23.53 6.25
N VAL A 118 0.46 -22.61 5.35
CA VAL A 118 -0.27 -21.38 5.67
C VAL A 118 -1.60 -21.43 4.94
N PHE A 119 -2.68 -21.22 5.68
CA PHE A 119 -4.05 -21.26 5.18
C PHE A 119 -4.67 -19.88 5.27
N TYR A 120 -5.34 -19.49 4.19
CA TYR A 120 -6.19 -18.31 4.19
C TYR A 120 -7.64 -18.71 4.43
N TYR A 121 -8.40 -17.84 5.06
CA TYR A 121 -9.82 -18.00 5.28
C TYR A 121 -10.55 -16.78 4.74
N VAL A 122 -11.63 -17.05 4.01
CA VAL A 122 -12.47 -16.04 3.36
C VAL A 122 -13.37 -15.33 4.39
N ASP A 123 -13.51 -15.95 5.57
CA ASP A 123 -14.26 -15.47 6.72
C ASP A 123 -13.42 -15.51 8.01
N GLY A 124 -13.75 -14.67 8.99
CA GLY A 124 -13.05 -14.62 10.28
C GLY A 124 -13.37 -15.77 11.25
N ASN A 125 -14.34 -16.63 10.94
CA ASN A 125 -14.72 -17.80 11.74
C ASN A 125 -14.03 -19.08 11.25
N PHE A 126 -13.08 -18.97 10.31
CA PHE A 126 -12.28 -20.08 9.80
C PHE A 126 -13.11 -21.18 9.11
N THR A 127 -14.25 -20.83 8.49
CA THR A 127 -15.18 -21.82 7.91
C THR A 127 -14.89 -22.15 6.44
N VAL A 128 -14.41 -21.17 5.66
CA VAL A 128 -14.14 -21.30 4.22
C VAL A 128 -12.67 -21.03 3.95
N THR A 129 -11.94 -22.04 3.51
CA THR A 129 -10.50 -21.93 3.20
C THR A 129 -10.25 -21.44 1.77
N ALA A 130 -9.13 -20.73 1.62
CA ALA A 130 -8.52 -20.39 0.34
C ALA A 130 -7.06 -20.87 0.33
N ASN A 131 -6.68 -21.60 -0.72
CA ASN A 131 -5.38 -22.27 -0.80
C ASN A 131 -4.22 -21.35 -1.26
N SER A 132 -4.54 -20.11 -1.66
CA SER A 132 -3.55 -19.12 -2.10
C SER A 132 -4.12 -17.70 -1.91
N TYR A 133 -3.25 -16.70 -1.97
CA TYR A 133 -3.62 -15.29 -1.96
C TYR A 133 -4.61 -14.95 -3.08
N PHE A 134 -4.37 -15.40 -4.31
CA PHE A 134 -5.29 -15.14 -5.41
C PHE A 134 -6.62 -15.88 -5.24
N SER A 135 -6.60 -17.09 -4.69
CA SER A 135 -7.85 -17.78 -4.33
C SER A 135 -8.63 -16.99 -3.27
N LEU A 136 -7.95 -16.40 -2.29
CA LEU A 136 -8.58 -15.53 -1.29
C LEU A 136 -9.22 -14.31 -1.98
N VAL A 137 -8.46 -13.59 -2.82
CA VAL A 137 -8.94 -12.42 -3.57
C VAL A 137 -10.19 -12.75 -4.40
N ILE A 138 -10.16 -13.85 -5.17
CA ILE A 138 -11.27 -14.24 -6.03
C ILE A 138 -12.48 -14.69 -5.20
N ASN A 139 -12.25 -15.54 -4.19
CA ASN A 139 -13.34 -16.08 -3.39
C ASN A 139 -14.06 -14.99 -2.60
N ARG A 140 -13.35 -13.94 -2.16
CA ARG A 140 -13.95 -12.80 -1.45
C ARG A 140 -15.00 -12.04 -2.26
N ALA A 141 -15.00 -12.14 -3.60
CA ALA A 141 -16.08 -11.57 -4.41
C ALA A 141 -17.47 -12.08 -3.99
N SER A 142 -17.55 -13.32 -3.47
CA SER A 142 -18.78 -13.93 -2.96
C SER A 142 -19.07 -13.59 -1.49
N TYR A 143 -18.13 -12.91 -0.80
CA TYR A 143 -18.19 -12.58 0.62
C TYR A 143 -17.73 -11.13 0.92
N PRO A 144 -18.23 -10.09 0.19
CA PRO A 144 -17.69 -8.72 0.20
C PRO A 144 -17.88 -7.93 1.52
N SER A 145 -18.40 -8.56 2.58
CA SER A 145 -18.59 -7.92 3.89
C SER A 145 -18.14 -8.80 5.06
N GLN A 146 -17.43 -9.89 4.79
CA GLN A 146 -16.89 -10.75 5.83
C GLN A 146 -15.43 -10.38 6.14
N SER A 147 -15.04 -10.53 7.40
CA SER A 147 -13.63 -10.53 7.82
C SER A 147 -12.84 -11.61 7.08
N ALA A 148 -11.52 -11.57 7.13
CA ALA A 148 -10.67 -12.67 6.68
C ALA A 148 -9.79 -13.12 7.85
N ALA A 149 -9.09 -14.23 7.68
CA ALA A 149 -8.08 -14.66 8.61
C ALA A 149 -6.98 -15.47 7.91
N THR A 150 -5.83 -15.53 8.56
CA THR A 150 -4.68 -16.32 8.15
C THR A 150 -4.21 -17.17 9.31
N SER A 151 -3.97 -18.45 9.06
CA SER A 151 -3.41 -19.37 10.06
C SER A 151 -2.21 -20.12 9.51
N GLY A 152 -1.32 -20.52 10.42
CA GLY A 152 -0.13 -21.28 10.11
C GLY A 152 0.60 -21.64 11.38
N SER A 153 1.42 -22.70 11.32
CA SER A 153 2.21 -23.16 12.46
C SER A 153 3.69 -22.87 12.20
N ILE A 154 4.28 -22.04 13.06
CA ILE A 154 5.72 -21.75 13.04
C ILE A 154 6.45 -22.89 13.76
N PRO A 155 7.51 -23.47 13.17
CA PRO A 155 8.30 -24.49 13.83
C PRO A 155 8.79 -24.05 15.21
N ALA A 156 8.79 -24.96 16.19
CA ALA A 156 9.11 -24.64 17.59
C ALA A 156 10.45 -23.90 17.77
N GLN A 157 11.48 -24.23 16.97
CA GLN A 157 12.79 -23.58 16.98
C GLN A 157 12.75 -22.07 16.63
N ASN A 158 11.71 -21.63 15.93
CA ASN A 158 11.49 -20.23 15.54
C ASN A 158 10.27 -19.63 16.28
N SER A 159 9.72 -20.33 17.28
CA SER A 159 8.61 -19.84 18.08
C SER A 159 9.16 -18.98 19.22
N SER A 160 9.00 -17.66 19.09
CA SER A 160 9.34 -16.68 20.13
C SER A 160 8.26 -15.60 20.18
N THR A 161 8.16 -14.89 21.31
CA THR A 161 7.26 -13.74 21.44
C THR A 161 7.53 -12.67 20.38
N GLU A 162 8.80 -12.42 20.05
CA GLU A 162 9.19 -11.48 18.99
C GLU A 162 8.68 -11.92 17.62
N ASN A 163 8.83 -13.20 17.27
CA ASN A 163 8.41 -13.72 15.97
C ASN A 163 6.88 -13.78 15.88
N SER A 164 6.18 -14.10 16.98
CA SER A 164 4.72 -13.99 17.06
C SER A 164 4.27 -12.54 16.87
N LEU A 165 4.96 -11.57 17.47
CA LEU A 165 4.68 -10.15 17.26
C LEU A 165 4.88 -9.75 15.81
N ILE A 166 5.98 -10.14 15.16
CA ILE A 166 6.23 -9.83 13.74
C ILE A 166 5.10 -10.39 12.87
N VAL A 167 4.67 -11.63 13.12
CA VAL A 167 3.61 -12.27 12.35
C VAL A 167 2.28 -11.56 12.53
N THR A 168 1.89 -11.28 13.77
CA THR A 168 0.63 -10.57 14.06
C THR A 168 0.66 -9.11 13.57
N ALA A 169 1.81 -8.44 13.60
CA ALA A 169 1.97 -7.11 13.02
C ALA A 169 1.96 -7.08 11.48
N GLY A 170 2.16 -8.24 10.84
CA GLY A 170 2.34 -8.37 9.39
C GLY A 170 1.21 -7.72 8.58
N GLY A 171 -0.05 -7.91 8.97
CA GLY A 171 -1.19 -7.35 8.27
C GLY A 171 -1.25 -5.82 8.34
N MET A 172 -1.19 -5.26 9.55
CA MET A 172 -1.19 -3.81 9.76
C MET A 172 0.01 -3.13 9.08
N ASN A 173 1.20 -3.75 9.12
CA ASN A 173 2.38 -3.24 8.42
C ASN A 173 2.21 -3.28 6.89
N ASN A 174 1.51 -4.26 6.33
CA ASN A 174 1.22 -4.33 4.90
C ASN A 174 0.25 -3.24 4.43
N GLU A 175 -0.78 -2.91 5.22
CA GLU A 175 -1.65 -1.77 4.90
C GLU A 175 -0.85 -0.47 4.80
N ILE A 176 0.05 -0.23 5.76
CA ILE A 176 0.92 0.94 5.73
C ILE A 176 1.89 0.88 4.54
N LEU A 177 2.46 -0.28 4.22
CA LEU A 177 3.31 -0.46 3.04
C LEU A 177 2.56 -0.12 1.74
N LEU A 178 1.29 -0.53 1.61
CA LEU A 178 0.49 -0.21 0.43
C LEU A 178 0.24 1.30 0.32
N SER A 179 -0.09 1.98 1.43
CA SER A 179 -0.24 3.44 1.43
C SER A 179 1.07 4.18 1.09
N LYS A 180 2.21 3.65 1.52
CA LYS A 180 3.54 4.18 1.18
C LYS A 180 3.82 3.99 -0.31
N ASN A 181 3.47 2.85 -0.89
CA ASN A 181 3.63 2.61 -2.33
C ASN A 181 2.74 3.53 -3.18
N ILE A 182 1.54 3.87 -2.70
CA ILE A 182 0.69 4.90 -3.32
C ILE A 182 1.39 6.26 -3.29
N ALA A 183 1.91 6.69 -2.13
CA ALA A 183 2.65 7.95 -1.99
C ALA A 183 3.88 8.03 -2.93
N GLU A 184 4.70 6.97 -2.95
CA GLU A 184 5.86 6.87 -3.86
C GLU A 184 5.44 6.93 -5.33
N LYS A 185 4.34 6.26 -5.72
CA LYS A 185 3.77 6.34 -7.07
C LYS A 185 3.38 7.78 -7.43
N ILE A 186 2.71 8.49 -6.54
CA ILE A 186 2.30 9.88 -6.77
C ILE A 186 3.52 10.79 -6.97
N TYR A 187 4.56 10.61 -6.16
CA TYR A 187 5.81 11.37 -6.33
C TYR A 187 6.51 11.05 -7.68
N ASP A 188 6.62 9.77 -8.02
CA ASP A 188 7.41 9.30 -9.15
C ASP A 188 6.73 9.42 -10.52
N ARG A 189 5.40 9.28 -10.56
CA ARG A 189 4.60 9.19 -11.79
C ARG A 189 3.33 10.06 -11.78
N GLY A 190 3.02 10.72 -10.67
CA GLY A 190 1.75 11.42 -10.51
C GLY A 190 0.63 10.50 -10.01
N GLY A 191 -0.41 11.15 -9.51
CA GLY A 191 -1.59 10.52 -8.95
C GLY A 191 -2.88 10.95 -9.62
N SER A 192 -3.99 10.51 -9.04
CA SER A 192 -5.33 10.77 -9.52
C SER A 192 -6.35 10.85 -8.40
N VAL A 193 -7.56 11.31 -8.74
CA VAL A 193 -8.66 11.50 -7.79
C VAL A 193 -9.02 10.22 -7.01
N PRO A 194 -9.16 9.03 -7.63
CA PRO A 194 -9.34 7.78 -6.88
C PRO A 194 -8.27 7.50 -5.81
N ASP A 195 -7.07 8.06 -5.95
CA ASP A 195 -5.93 7.76 -5.09
C ASP A 195 -6.17 8.14 -3.62
N PHE A 196 -7.00 9.16 -3.36
CA PHE A 196 -7.29 9.63 -2.02
C PHE A 196 -7.93 8.54 -1.15
N ALA A 197 -8.99 7.90 -1.64
CA ALA A 197 -9.74 6.93 -0.84
C ALA A 197 -8.90 5.68 -0.55
N PHE A 198 -8.15 5.15 -1.51
CA PHE A 198 -7.23 4.04 -1.27
C PHE A 198 -6.11 4.40 -0.30
N TYR A 199 -5.46 5.55 -0.48
CA TYR A 199 -4.43 6.01 0.45
C TYR A 199 -4.98 6.16 1.87
N PHE A 200 -6.14 6.80 2.00
CA PHE A 200 -6.80 7.04 3.28
C PHE A 200 -7.16 5.72 3.98
N MET A 201 -7.82 4.80 3.28
CA MET A 201 -8.24 3.52 3.86
C MET A 201 -7.05 2.69 4.35
N ASN A 202 -5.96 2.65 3.58
CA ASN A 202 -4.76 1.90 3.96
C ASN A 202 -3.96 2.56 5.11
N LYS A 203 -3.99 3.90 5.25
CA LYS A 203 -3.42 4.59 6.42
C LYS A 203 -4.30 4.49 7.67
N PHE A 204 -5.62 4.54 7.48
CA PHE A 204 -6.61 4.65 8.55
C PHE A 204 -7.14 3.30 9.04
N GLY A 205 -7.00 2.24 8.26
CA GLY A 205 -7.38 0.86 8.61
C GLY A 205 -6.77 0.42 9.95
N PRO A 206 -5.44 0.50 10.15
CA PRO A 206 -4.80 0.11 11.40
C PRO A 206 -5.26 0.93 12.61
N TYR A 207 -5.58 2.22 12.41
CA TYR A 207 -6.18 3.07 13.44
C TYR A 207 -7.58 2.59 13.84
N SER A 208 -8.43 2.34 12.85
CA SER A 208 -9.82 1.89 13.05
C SER A 208 -9.85 0.54 13.75
N TYR A 209 -8.97 -0.37 13.34
CA TYR A 209 -8.83 -1.68 13.93
C TYR A 209 -8.35 -1.61 15.40
N SER A 210 -7.41 -0.70 15.68
CA SER A 210 -6.91 -0.45 17.04
C SER A 210 -7.95 0.19 17.97
N LYS A 211 -9.05 0.71 17.47
CA LYS A 211 -10.14 1.32 18.26
C LYS A 211 -11.24 0.36 18.72
N ILE A 212 -11.34 -0.82 18.12
CA ILE A 212 -12.42 -1.76 18.41
C ILE A 212 -12.41 -2.11 19.91
N ASN A 213 -13.55 -1.98 20.59
CA ASN A 213 -13.61 -2.18 22.03
C ASN A 213 -13.08 -3.58 22.42
N PRO A 214 -12.06 -3.69 23.29
CA PRO A 214 -11.53 -5.00 23.72
C PRO A 214 -12.56 -5.88 24.41
N ASN A 215 -13.66 -5.31 24.93
CA ASN A 215 -14.76 -6.09 25.49
C ASN A 215 -15.70 -6.67 24.41
N GLU A 216 -15.68 -6.13 23.19
CA GLU A 216 -16.51 -6.55 22.07
C GLU A 216 -15.77 -7.50 21.11
N PHE A 217 -14.45 -7.36 21.00
CA PHE A 217 -13.62 -8.20 20.15
C PHE A 217 -12.27 -8.50 20.84
N GLN A 218 -12.16 -9.68 21.43
CA GLN A 218 -10.92 -10.20 22.04
C GLN A 218 -10.16 -11.07 21.05
N GLY A 219 -8.82 -10.98 21.06
CA GLY A 219 -7.95 -11.83 20.24
C GLY A 219 -7.71 -11.37 18.80
N GLY A 220 -8.14 -10.15 18.43
CA GLY A 220 -7.71 -9.49 17.18
C GLY A 220 -6.24 -9.03 17.24
N ASP A 221 -5.67 -8.61 16.11
CA ASP A 221 -4.24 -8.30 16.07
C ASP A 221 -3.79 -7.22 17.06
N PRO A 222 -4.49 -6.08 17.22
CA PRO A 222 -4.08 -5.04 18.17
C PRO A 222 -3.99 -5.53 19.61
N ASP A 223 -4.92 -6.40 20.02
CA ASP A 223 -4.97 -7.00 21.36
C ASP A 223 -3.81 -7.98 21.59
N LYS A 224 -3.55 -8.83 20.59
CA LYS A 224 -2.39 -9.73 20.60
C LYS A 224 -1.06 -8.98 20.59
N ILE A 225 -0.93 -7.92 19.78
CA ILE A 225 0.28 -7.10 19.69
C ILE A 225 0.56 -6.40 21.03
N GLU A 226 -0.44 -5.81 21.67
CA GLU A 226 -0.32 -5.23 23.01
C GLU A 226 0.14 -6.27 24.03
N THR A 227 -0.47 -7.47 24.00
CA THR A 227 -0.06 -8.60 24.86
C THR A 227 1.39 -9.03 24.60
N TYR A 228 1.81 -9.11 23.34
CA TYR A 228 3.19 -9.47 23.00
C TYR A 228 4.18 -8.39 23.43
N TYR A 229 3.87 -7.10 23.30
CA TYR A 229 4.72 -6.05 23.84
C TYR A 229 4.84 -6.14 25.36
N ALA A 230 3.74 -6.38 26.08
CA ALA A 230 3.77 -6.59 27.52
C ALA A 230 4.68 -7.78 27.91
N ASN A 231 4.61 -8.89 27.16
CA ASN A 231 5.48 -10.05 27.34
C ASN A 231 6.96 -9.77 27.01
N LEU A 232 7.23 -8.82 26.12
CA LEU A 232 8.59 -8.31 25.86
C LEU A 232 9.04 -7.23 26.86
N GLY A 233 8.24 -6.94 27.90
CA GLY A 233 8.53 -5.92 28.91
C GLY A 233 8.35 -4.48 28.42
N LYS A 234 7.58 -4.26 27.36
CA LYS A 234 7.36 -2.96 26.72
C LYS A 234 5.97 -2.44 27.03
N ASN A 235 5.90 -1.23 27.59
CA ASN A 235 4.64 -0.57 27.88
C ASN A 235 4.09 0.15 26.63
N ILE A 236 3.61 -0.64 25.67
CA ILE A 236 3.03 -0.16 24.42
C ILE A 236 1.61 -0.70 24.31
N SER A 237 0.66 0.22 24.23
CA SER A 237 -0.76 -0.04 24.27
C SER A 237 -1.44 0.23 22.93
N ARG A 238 -2.71 -0.20 22.82
CA ARG A 238 -3.54 0.11 21.64
C ARG A 238 -3.75 1.61 21.42
N THR A 239 -3.76 2.40 22.48
CA THR A 239 -3.84 3.87 22.37
C THR A 239 -2.61 4.44 21.68
N ASP A 240 -1.43 3.86 21.90
CA ASP A 240 -0.21 4.28 21.21
C ASP A 240 -0.29 3.98 19.72
N PHE A 241 -0.83 2.83 19.32
CA PHE A 241 -1.08 2.49 17.92
C PHE A 241 -2.01 3.53 17.27
N GLN A 242 -3.12 3.84 17.94
CA GLN A 242 -4.09 4.83 17.43
C GLN A 242 -3.43 6.19 17.21
N GLN A 243 -2.65 6.67 18.17
CA GLN A 243 -1.96 7.95 18.05
C GLN A 243 -0.92 7.93 16.92
N ALA A 244 -0.15 6.85 16.80
CA ALA A 244 0.86 6.68 15.76
C ALA A 244 0.26 6.74 14.36
N TYR A 245 -0.80 5.96 14.11
CA TYR A 245 -1.42 5.88 12.79
C TYR A 245 -2.15 7.18 12.44
N LEU A 246 -2.88 7.77 13.38
CA LEU A 246 -3.57 9.04 13.16
C LEU A 246 -2.57 10.17 12.85
N PHE A 247 -1.47 10.25 13.62
CA PHE A 247 -0.41 11.21 13.36
C PHE A 247 0.21 10.96 11.98
N SER A 248 0.59 9.71 11.67
CA SER A 248 1.23 9.38 10.40
C SER A 248 0.38 9.77 9.20
N MET A 249 -0.96 9.62 9.29
CA MET A 249 -1.88 10.02 8.24
C MET A 249 -1.98 11.54 8.11
N LEU A 250 -2.28 12.24 9.22
CA LEU A 250 -2.57 13.67 9.21
C LEU A 250 -1.32 14.54 8.99
N ALA A 251 -0.14 14.06 9.39
CA ALA A 251 1.11 14.79 9.19
C ALA A 251 1.70 14.60 7.79
N SER A 252 1.22 13.62 7.02
CA SER A 252 1.77 13.27 5.70
C SER A 252 1.42 14.27 4.61
N GLY A 253 2.42 14.72 3.88
CA GLY A 253 2.28 15.62 2.72
C GLY A 253 1.40 15.06 1.61
N THR A 254 1.45 13.75 1.38
CA THR A 254 0.61 13.05 0.38
C THR A 254 -0.87 13.15 0.73
N PHE A 255 -1.25 13.12 2.01
CA PHE A 255 -2.65 13.31 2.43
C PHE A 255 -3.21 14.65 1.92
N TYR A 256 -2.45 15.74 2.11
CA TYR A 256 -2.85 17.06 1.66
C TYR A 256 -2.76 17.24 0.14
N SER A 257 -1.79 16.58 -0.51
CA SER A 257 -1.66 16.58 -1.97
C SER A 257 -2.90 15.95 -2.63
N LEU A 258 -3.35 14.81 -2.09
CA LEU A 258 -4.54 14.11 -2.54
C LEU A 258 -5.83 14.91 -2.25
N LEU A 259 -5.99 15.42 -1.02
CA LEU A 259 -7.14 16.24 -0.66
C LEU A 259 -7.26 17.48 -1.56
N TRP A 260 -6.14 18.16 -1.82
CA TRP A 260 -6.12 19.30 -2.72
C TRP A 260 -6.43 18.91 -4.17
N GLY A 261 -5.91 17.77 -4.63
CA GLY A 261 -6.21 17.20 -5.94
C GLY A 261 -7.70 16.91 -6.14
N ASP A 262 -8.36 16.32 -5.15
CA ASP A 262 -9.81 16.06 -5.18
C ASP A 262 -10.63 17.36 -5.25
N LEU A 263 -10.26 18.37 -4.45
CA LEU A 263 -10.90 19.69 -4.50
C LEU A 263 -10.71 20.37 -5.86
N LYS A 264 -9.49 20.27 -6.41
CA LYS A 264 -9.15 20.78 -7.74
C LYS A 264 -9.96 20.07 -8.82
N TYR A 265 -10.14 18.75 -8.73
CA TYR A 265 -10.99 17.99 -9.63
C TYR A 265 -12.43 18.48 -9.58
N ILE A 266 -13.04 18.60 -8.40
CA ILE A 266 -14.42 19.08 -8.25
C ILE A 266 -14.60 20.48 -8.88
N GLY A 267 -13.60 21.36 -8.72
CA GLY A 267 -13.60 22.72 -9.27
C GLY A 267 -13.31 22.82 -10.77
N THR A 268 -12.42 21.99 -11.31
CA THR A 268 -11.83 22.19 -12.66
C THR A 268 -11.96 21.00 -13.61
N GLY A 269 -12.25 19.80 -13.10
CA GLY A 269 -12.24 18.55 -13.86
C GLY A 269 -10.84 18.00 -14.13
N GLU A 270 -9.81 18.56 -13.51
CA GLU A 270 -8.45 18.04 -13.63
C GLU A 270 -8.27 16.80 -12.76
N HIS A 271 -8.05 15.66 -13.40
CA HIS A 271 -7.87 14.37 -12.73
C HIS A 271 -6.49 14.17 -12.14
N ASN A 272 -5.48 14.91 -12.62
CA ASN A 272 -4.09 14.68 -12.24
C ASN A 272 -3.79 15.30 -10.89
N ILE A 273 -3.15 14.50 -10.04
CA ILE A 273 -2.64 14.93 -8.74
C ILE A 273 -1.12 14.90 -8.78
N SER A 274 -0.49 15.97 -8.32
CA SER A 274 0.94 16.03 -8.08
C SER A 274 1.21 16.24 -6.60
N THR A 275 2.41 15.86 -6.17
CA THR A 275 2.86 16.15 -4.81
C THR A 275 2.97 17.66 -4.59
N LEU A 276 2.54 18.13 -3.42
CA LEU A 276 2.85 19.48 -2.96
C LEU A 276 4.36 19.59 -2.70
N GLU A 277 4.99 20.55 -3.36
CA GLU A 277 6.43 20.77 -3.30
C GLU A 277 6.76 22.22 -2.90
N ILE A 278 7.78 22.40 -2.05
CA ILE A 278 8.36 23.69 -1.67
C ILE A 278 9.83 23.69 -2.09
N PHE A 279 10.22 24.55 -3.03
CA PHE A 279 11.58 24.57 -3.60
C PHE A 279 12.05 23.19 -4.09
N ASN A 280 11.16 22.45 -4.76
CA ASN A 280 11.35 21.08 -5.24
C ASN A 280 11.52 20.00 -4.15
N PHE A 281 11.36 20.35 -2.86
CA PHE A 281 11.19 19.36 -1.79
C PHE A 281 9.73 18.96 -1.68
N SER A 282 9.45 17.66 -1.65
CA SER A 282 8.10 17.20 -1.28
C SER A 282 7.81 17.62 0.16
N LEU A 283 6.54 17.79 0.51
CA LEU A 283 6.16 17.71 1.91
C LEU A 283 6.53 16.32 2.47
N PRO A 284 6.90 16.21 3.76
CA PRO A 284 7.31 14.93 4.33
C PRO A 284 6.12 13.98 4.46
N ASP A 285 6.37 12.70 4.17
CA ASP A 285 5.40 11.62 4.41
C ASP A 285 5.81 10.77 5.60
N PHE A 286 4.82 10.35 6.39
CA PHE A 286 5.03 9.63 7.65
C PHE A 286 4.37 8.25 7.60
N SER A 287 5.08 7.22 8.06
CA SER A 287 4.59 5.85 8.13
C SER A 287 4.93 5.22 9.47
N ALA A 288 3.90 4.88 10.25
CA ALA A 288 4.06 4.18 11.52
C ALA A 288 4.11 2.66 11.28
N PHE A 289 5.07 1.99 11.91
CA PHE A 289 5.22 0.53 11.85
C PHE A 289 5.33 -0.09 13.24
N ILE A 290 4.97 -1.37 13.31
CA ILE A 290 5.06 -2.21 14.51
C ILE A 290 6.20 -3.20 14.31
N ASN A 291 7.14 -3.24 15.25
CA ASN A 291 8.31 -4.13 15.21
C ASN A 291 8.58 -4.64 16.64
N PRO A 292 9.28 -5.78 16.86
CA PRO A 292 9.61 -6.27 18.19
C PRO A 292 10.35 -5.24 19.03
N ARG A 293 11.20 -4.41 18.41
CA ARG A 293 11.90 -3.30 19.07
C ARG A 293 10.93 -2.27 19.64
N GLY A 294 9.80 -2.04 19.00
CA GLY A 294 8.80 -1.07 19.43
C GLY A 294 8.06 -0.43 18.25
N LEU A 295 7.36 0.65 18.54
CA LEU A 295 6.73 1.47 17.53
C LEU A 295 7.75 2.36 16.85
N SER A 296 7.82 2.26 15.53
CA SER A 296 8.67 3.10 14.71
C SER A 296 7.86 4.07 13.86
N MET A 297 8.47 5.21 13.56
CA MET A 297 7.96 6.20 12.62
C MET A 297 9.01 6.43 11.55
N GLU A 298 8.67 6.13 10.31
CA GLU A 298 9.47 6.47 9.14
C GLU A 298 8.98 7.82 8.59
N THR A 299 9.92 8.75 8.38
CA THR A 299 9.71 10.01 7.68
C THR A 299 10.42 9.96 6.34
N MET A 300 9.71 10.21 5.24
CA MET A 300 10.24 10.23 3.89
C MET A 300 10.19 11.63 3.32
N LEU A 301 11.31 12.09 2.77
CA LEU A 301 11.41 13.36 2.06
C LEU A 301 12.03 13.13 0.68
N HIS A 302 11.49 13.80 -0.33
CA HIS A 302 12.08 13.77 -1.67
C HIS A 302 12.50 15.15 -2.15
N TYR A 303 13.54 15.20 -2.98
CA TYR A 303 14.03 16.39 -3.64
C TYR A 303 14.13 16.15 -5.15
N ARG A 304 13.39 16.94 -5.93
CA ARG A 304 13.39 16.88 -7.38
C ARG A 304 14.48 17.81 -7.94
N VAL A 305 15.65 17.24 -8.24
CA VAL A 305 16.75 17.98 -8.87
C VAL A 305 16.31 18.46 -10.26
N ASN A 306 15.72 17.56 -11.05
CA ASN A 306 15.10 17.84 -12.34
C ASN A 306 14.18 16.66 -12.74
N LYS A 307 13.62 16.70 -13.96
CA LYS A 307 12.72 15.65 -14.48
C LYS A 307 13.34 14.24 -14.59
N ASN A 308 14.67 14.15 -14.57
CA ASN A 308 15.45 12.93 -14.76
C ASN A 308 16.11 12.44 -13.46
N ILE A 309 16.24 13.31 -12.45
CA ILE A 309 16.95 13.02 -11.21
C ILE A 309 16.11 13.46 -10.03
N SER A 310 15.77 12.52 -9.16
CA SER A 310 15.22 12.80 -7.83
C SER A 310 16.02 12.06 -6.76
N LEU A 311 16.09 12.68 -5.58
CA LEU A 311 16.72 12.13 -4.39
C LEU A 311 15.63 11.89 -3.37
N GLY A 312 15.68 10.77 -2.66
CA GLY A 312 14.81 10.51 -1.51
C GLY A 312 15.65 10.18 -0.29
N LEU A 313 15.17 10.57 0.87
CA LEU A 313 15.78 10.24 2.15
C LEU A 313 14.68 9.81 3.11
N ALA A 314 14.72 8.53 3.51
CA ALA A 314 13.92 8.05 4.62
C ALA A 314 14.74 8.04 5.91
N TYR A 315 14.12 8.47 7.00
CA TYR A 315 14.62 8.29 8.36
C TYR A 315 13.55 7.59 9.19
N GLU A 316 13.88 6.43 9.76
CA GLU A 316 12.99 5.67 10.62
C GLU A 316 13.59 5.53 12.02
N THR A 317 12.81 5.84 13.04
CA THR A 317 13.24 5.74 14.44
C THR A 317 12.20 5.00 15.26
N VAL A 318 12.66 4.12 16.17
CA VAL A 318 11.81 3.54 17.21
C VAL A 318 11.63 4.58 18.31
N TYR A 319 10.49 5.27 18.31
CA TYR A 319 10.20 6.36 19.24
C TYR A 319 9.61 5.85 20.57
N LYS A 320 9.06 4.63 20.58
CA LYS A 320 8.56 3.97 21.79
C LYS A 320 8.98 2.50 21.82
N GLY A 321 9.93 2.16 22.69
CA GLY A 321 10.54 0.83 22.79
C GLY A 321 12.07 0.92 22.87
N ASP A 322 12.76 -0.06 22.31
CA ASP A 322 14.22 -0.12 22.27
C ASP A 322 14.75 0.82 21.20
N SER A 323 15.69 1.69 21.57
CA SER A 323 16.25 2.69 20.65
C SER A 323 16.88 2.01 19.42
N TYR A 324 16.43 2.44 18.25
CA TYR A 324 16.97 2.01 16.97
C TYR A 324 16.69 3.09 15.94
N ASN A 325 17.68 3.37 15.08
CA ASN A 325 17.52 4.33 14.00
C ASN A 325 17.89 3.69 12.67
N GLN A 326 17.25 4.11 11.60
CA GLN A 326 17.52 3.65 10.25
C GLN A 326 17.49 4.84 9.29
N VAL A 327 18.47 4.89 8.39
CA VAL A 327 18.54 5.89 7.32
C VAL A 327 18.54 5.15 5.99
N SER A 328 17.66 5.55 5.07
CA SER A 328 17.54 4.91 3.76
C SER A 328 17.56 5.94 2.63
N PRO A 329 18.74 6.35 2.14
CA PRO A 329 18.81 7.22 0.97
C PRO A 329 18.47 6.44 -0.30
N GLN A 330 17.77 7.09 -1.21
CA GLN A 330 17.46 6.60 -2.55
C GLN A 330 17.76 7.66 -3.60
N ILE A 331 18.15 7.20 -4.79
CA ILE A 331 18.37 8.06 -5.95
C ILE A 331 17.55 7.46 -7.07
N ARG A 332 16.78 8.28 -7.78
CA ARG A 332 16.15 7.88 -9.04
C ARG A 332 16.83 8.60 -10.18
N LEU A 333 17.30 7.82 -11.13
CA LEU A 333 17.87 8.27 -12.38
C LEU A 333 16.93 7.80 -13.49
N SER A 334 16.53 8.71 -14.37
CA SER A 334 15.64 8.43 -15.49
C SER A 334 16.18 9.12 -16.73
N SER A 335 16.34 8.39 -17.83
CA SER A 335 16.75 8.95 -19.11
C SER A 335 15.77 8.59 -20.20
N LYS A 336 15.48 9.55 -21.07
CA LYS A 336 14.83 9.26 -22.36
C LYS A 336 15.89 8.68 -23.30
N VAL A 337 15.49 7.69 -24.08
CA VAL A 337 16.33 7.03 -25.09
C VAL A 337 15.80 7.39 -26.47
N ASN A 338 16.65 7.96 -27.32
CA ASN A 338 16.29 8.34 -28.67
C ASN A 338 16.59 7.16 -29.62
N GLY A 339 15.60 6.30 -29.83
CA GLY A 339 15.68 5.15 -30.74
C GLY A 339 15.61 3.79 -30.04
N GLY A 340 15.16 2.77 -30.78
CA GLY A 340 14.93 1.41 -30.27
C GLY A 340 13.53 1.16 -29.72
N LEU A 341 13.32 -0.02 -29.14
CA LEU A 341 12.03 -0.45 -28.59
C LEU A 341 11.63 0.35 -27.35
N PHE A 342 12.59 0.67 -26.48
CA PHE A 342 12.35 1.40 -25.23
C PHE A 342 12.58 2.91 -25.41
N ARG A 343 11.68 3.71 -24.85
CA ARG A 343 11.72 5.18 -24.91
C ARG A 343 12.28 5.81 -23.63
N LYS A 344 12.26 5.07 -22.51
CA LYS A 344 12.74 5.54 -21.22
C LYS A 344 13.38 4.39 -20.45
N ILE A 345 14.46 4.69 -19.75
CA ILE A 345 15.13 3.77 -18.82
C ILE A 345 15.26 4.48 -17.48
N SER A 346 14.99 3.78 -16.38
CA SER A 346 15.21 4.27 -15.03
C SER A 346 15.97 3.28 -14.16
N ALA A 347 16.72 3.81 -13.21
CA ALA A 347 17.34 3.08 -12.12
C ALA A 347 17.02 3.80 -10.80
N LYS A 348 16.62 3.04 -9.78
CA LYS A 348 16.29 3.51 -8.44
C LYS A 348 17.08 2.69 -7.40
N PRO A 349 18.40 2.93 -7.24
CA PRO A 349 19.16 2.36 -6.12
C PRO A 349 18.71 2.96 -4.78
N GLN A 350 18.71 2.12 -3.76
CA GLN A 350 18.41 2.44 -2.37
C GLN A 350 19.40 1.72 -1.45
N LEU A 351 19.97 2.45 -0.50
CA LEU A 351 20.72 1.88 0.60
C LEU A 351 19.85 1.91 1.86
N VAL A 352 19.96 0.91 2.73
CA VAL A 352 19.30 0.89 4.05
C VAL A 352 20.38 0.68 5.11
N MET A 353 20.51 1.63 6.03
CA MET A 353 21.51 1.60 7.10
C MET A 353 20.82 1.66 8.45
N GLY A 354 20.87 0.57 9.19
CA GLY A 354 20.40 0.49 10.56
C GLY A 354 21.52 0.76 11.57
N PHE A 355 21.20 1.50 12.62
CA PHE A 355 22.13 1.92 13.67
C PHE A 355 21.62 1.44 15.02
N SER A 356 22.36 0.50 15.59
CA SER A 356 22.20 0.03 16.97
C SER A 356 23.57 -0.08 17.65
N ASN A 357 24.02 -1.29 17.99
CA ASN A 357 25.36 -1.60 18.49
C ASN A 357 26.35 -1.95 17.35
N GLY A 358 26.00 -1.58 16.13
CA GLY A 358 26.71 -1.90 14.89
C GLY A 358 25.96 -1.31 13.70
N LEU A 359 26.42 -1.67 12.49
CA LEU A 359 25.84 -1.22 11.23
C LEU A 359 25.11 -2.38 10.54
N ASP A 360 23.79 -2.29 10.45
CA ASP A 360 22.95 -3.27 9.77
C ASP A 360 22.61 -2.80 8.35
N LEU A 361 23.37 -3.30 7.36
CA LEU A 361 23.22 -2.91 5.96
C LEU A 361 22.20 -3.76 5.20
N GLY A 362 21.35 -3.11 4.42
CA GLY A 362 20.48 -3.69 3.40
C GLY A 362 20.37 -2.73 2.21
N GLY A 363 19.53 -3.05 1.23
CA GLY A 363 19.31 -2.15 0.11
C GLY A 363 18.65 -2.82 -1.08
N SER A 364 18.32 -2.02 -2.09
CA SER A 364 17.77 -2.52 -3.34
C SER A 364 18.26 -1.72 -4.55
N ILE A 365 18.13 -2.32 -5.72
CA ILE A 365 18.23 -1.62 -6.99
C ILE A 365 17.08 -2.06 -7.88
N LEU A 366 16.23 -1.11 -8.25
CA LEU A 366 15.18 -1.29 -9.25
C LEU A 366 15.64 -0.68 -10.57
N CYS A 367 15.59 -1.44 -11.65
CA CYS A 367 15.79 -0.97 -13.01
C CYS A 367 14.50 -1.17 -13.81
N GLU A 368 14.13 -0.18 -14.61
CA GLU A 368 12.97 -0.26 -15.50
C GLU A 368 13.36 0.18 -16.92
N ALA A 369 12.76 -0.45 -17.92
CA ALA A 369 12.79 0.00 -19.30
C ALA A 369 11.36 0.07 -19.83
N GLU A 370 10.98 1.24 -20.35
CA GLU A 370 9.61 1.57 -20.71
C GLU A 370 9.52 1.90 -22.21
N ALA A 371 8.66 1.16 -22.93
CA ALA A 371 8.20 1.50 -24.27
C ALA A 371 6.84 2.23 -24.19
N GLU A 372 6.20 2.48 -25.34
CA GLU A 372 4.91 3.20 -25.37
C GLU A 372 3.80 2.49 -24.58
N THR A 373 3.62 1.19 -24.82
CA THR A 373 2.52 0.39 -24.26
C THR A 373 2.97 -0.62 -23.22
N VAL A 374 4.25 -1.01 -23.24
CA VAL A 374 4.79 -2.07 -22.37
C VAL A 374 6.09 -1.58 -21.76
N GLY A 375 6.36 -1.95 -20.52
CA GLY A 375 7.68 -1.87 -19.93
C GLY A 375 8.04 -3.14 -19.19
N VAL A 376 9.31 -3.22 -18.82
CA VAL A 376 9.89 -4.32 -18.07
C VAL A 376 10.62 -3.74 -16.86
N PHE A 377 10.69 -4.51 -15.79
CA PHE A 377 11.48 -4.14 -14.63
C PHE A 377 12.21 -5.33 -14.02
N LEU A 378 13.29 -5.01 -13.32
CA LEU A 378 14.06 -5.93 -12.52
C LEU A 378 14.48 -5.22 -11.23
N LYS A 379 14.13 -5.79 -10.08
CA LYS A 379 14.53 -5.34 -8.75
C LYS A 379 15.32 -6.43 -8.06
N TYR A 380 16.51 -6.09 -7.59
CA TYR A 380 17.25 -6.90 -6.63
C TYR A 380 17.17 -6.25 -5.27
N THR A 381 16.86 -7.03 -4.23
CA THR A 381 16.85 -6.56 -2.84
C THR A 381 17.69 -7.47 -1.97
N TYR A 382 18.52 -6.87 -1.14
CA TYR A 382 19.14 -7.51 0.01
C TYR A 382 18.48 -7.00 1.30
N TYR A 383 17.78 -7.91 1.97
CA TYR A 383 17.12 -7.67 3.23
C TYR A 383 18.05 -8.06 4.38
N ASN A 384 18.21 -7.19 5.36
CA ASN A 384 18.87 -7.55 6.60
C ASN A 384 17.83 -7.65 7.70
N LYS A 385 17.60 -8.86 8.22
CA LYS A 385 16.61 -9.14 9.26
C LYS A 385 16.81 -8.29 10.53
N ASN A 386 18.01 -7.79 10.76
CA ASN A 386 18.31 -6.96 11.91
C ASN A 386 17.87 -5.52 11.72
N ASN A 387 17.67 -5.03 10.49
CA ASN A 387 17.12 -3.69 10.28
C ASN A 387 15.60 -3.71 10.14
N LEU A 388 14.97 -2.55 10.42
CA LEU A 388 13.52 -2.41 10.49
C LEU A 388 12.87 -2.74 9.13
N TYR A 389 13.48 -2.30 8.02
CA TYR A 389 12.97 -2.60 6.68
C TYR A 389 13.03 -4.10 6.34
N GLY A 390 14.15 -4.76 6.65
CA GLY A 390 14.37 -6.17 6.35
C GLY A 390 13.49 -7.08 7.16
N GLU A 391 13.35 -6.84 8.46
CA GLU A 391 12.45 -7.60 9.34
C GLU A 391 11.00 -7.64 8.80
N ARG A 392 10.50 -6.48 8.35
CA ARG A 392 9.14 -6.35 7.81
C ARG A 392 8.93 -6.98 6.44
N ASN A 393 9.99 -7.18 5.65
CA ASN A 393 9.84 -7.54 4.23
C ASN A 393 10.55 -8.83 3.80
N ILE A 394 11.56 -9.30 4.54
CA ILE A 394 12.38 -10.46 4.16
C ILE A 394 11.49 -11.67 3.78
N PRO A 395 11.77 -12.36 2.65
CA PRO A 395 10.96 -13.50 2.23
C PRO A 395 11.21 -14.72 3.13
N PHE A 396 12.47 -15.01 3.44
CA PHE A 396 12.87 -16.03 4.42
C PHE A 396 14.13 -15.59 5.17
N ILE A 397 14.19 -15.91 6.46
CA ILE A 397 15.29 -15.50 7.34
C ILE A 397 16.65 -16.07 6.91
N ASP A 398 16.66 -17.24 6.29
CA ASP A 398 17.84 -17.92 5.75
C ASP A 398 18.15 -17.52 4.30
N LYS A 399 17.24 -16.81 3.63
CA LYS A 399 17.41 -16.33 2.24
C LYS A 399 17.12 -14.82 2.16
N PRO A 400 18.08 -13.98 2.58
CA PRO A 400 17.91 -12.52 2.67
C PRO A 400 17.92 -11.80 1.32
N HIS A 401 17.83 -12.51 0.19
CA HIS A 401 17.90 -11.91 -1.14
C HIS A 401 16.64 -12.21 -1.93
N GLU A 402 16.21 -11.25 -2.74
CA GLU A 402 15.08 -11.41 -3.65
C GLU A 402 15.39 -10.77 -4.99
N VAL A 403 14.93 -11.43 -6.06
CA VAL A 403 14.93 -10.89 -7.42
C VAL A 403 13.49 -10.84 -7.89
N LEU A 404 12.96 -9.63 -8.04
CA LEU A 404 11.63 -9.39 -8.61
C LEU A 404 11.80 -8.94 -10.06
N GLY A 405 11.18 -9.66 -10.98
CA GLY A 405 11.20 -9.36 -12.39
C GLY A 405 9.80 -9.43 -12.96
N GLY A 406 9.46 -8.49 -13.82
CA GLY A 406 8.13 -8.45 -14.39
C GLY A 406 7.99 -7.54 -15.60
N ILE A 407 6.78 -7.59 -16.15
CA ILE A 407 6.33 -6.74 -17.24
C ILE A 407 5.18 -5.86 -16.72
N TYR A 408 5.05 -4.67 -17.28
CA TYR A 408 3.91 -3.81 -17.01
C TYR A 408 3.35 -3.22 -18.30
N PHE A 409 2.03 -3.02 -18.32
CA PHE A 409 1.32 -2.41 -19.42
C PHE A 409 0.94 -0.99 -19.06
N ASN A 410 1.32 -0.02 -19.89
CA ASN A 410 0.91 1.37 -19.74
C ASN A 410 -0.51 1.53 -20.28
N MET A 411 -1.46 1.80 -19.40
CA MET A 411 -2.86 2.06 -19.72
C MET A 411 -3.02 3.56 -20.02
N ARG A 412 -3.44 3.87 -21.25
CA ARG A 412 -3.73 5.23 -21.72
C ARG A 412 -5.22 5.40 -22.00
#